data_AF-A0A7Y4V7X2-F1
#
_entry.id   AF-A0A7Y4V7X2-F1
#
_cell.length_a   1.000
_cell.length_b   1.000
_cell.length_c   1.000
_cell.angle_alpha   90.00
_cell.angle_beta   90.00
_cell.angle_gamma   90.00
#
_symmetry.space_group_name_H-M   'P 1'
#
loop_
_entity.id
_entity.type
_entity.pdbx_description
1 polymer ?
#
loop_
_entity_poly.entity_id
_entity_poly.type
_entity_poly.pdbx_seq_one_letter_code
_entity_poly.pdbx_strand_id
1 'polypeptide(L)'
;MKIRITIYPLLIMVVATIASCKKDDNARPIVALPTVTTEPVTNITLTSAQSGGNITSDGNGPILDRGVIWSKSANPIYGATGTYSTNDGSALGPFVSTMTTNVTPGTTYHVKAWARNEAGVGYGSELTFSTLSPSLPTLTTGPISLVTNNSARCSGSILTDGGGAVITKGICYSTSPNPTITDGMVPAPSGGTFTATISSLTSNTLYHVRAFAQNSTGTGYGNDITFTTSIGIGDSYQGGIVAYVLQVVDPGYSASAHHGLIAAPSDQSTSAPWSLTLNGTGATSLLIGSGQSNTTTIVNNQGAGSYAAKLCDDLVIGSYSDWYLPSLNELTALYQSRNSVGGYAVAFYWSSSEADTNNAYLQSFNSNSQAPGTKTTSTNYRVRAVRSF
;
A
#
# COMPACT_ATOMS: atom_id res chain seq x y z
N MET A 1 -36.29 39.56 -110.80
CA MET A 1 -36.34 41.04 -110.73
C MET A 1 -36.84 41.45 -109.35
N LYS A 2 -36.14 42.38 -108.65
CA LYS A 2 -36.55 43.27 -107.51
C LYS A 2 -37.60 42.72 -106.49
N ILE A 3 -37.35 42.51 -105.18
CA ILE A 3 -36.91 43.40 -104.06
C ILE A 3 -37.77 44.67 -103.82
N ARG A 4 -38.51 44.80 -102.69
CA ARG A 4 -38.32 45.76 -101.53
C ARG A 4 -39.52 45.73 -100.50
N ILE A 5 -39.37 45.79 -99.15
CA ILE A 5 -39.16 46.89 -98.13
C ILE A 5 -40.24 48.01 -98.21
N THR A 6 -40.95 48.57 -97.17
CA THR A 6 -40.47 49.22 -95.90
C THR A 6 -41.54 49.53 -94.79
N ILE A 7 -41.37 49.01 -93.54
CA ILE A 7 -41.51 49.60 -92.15
C ILE A 7 -42.72 50.46 -91.62
N TYR A 8 -43.35 50.00 -90.51
CA TYR A 8 -43.77 50.60 -89.17
C TYR A 8 -44.51 51.98 -89.03
N PRO A 9 -45.22 52.32 -87.90
CA PRO A 9 -45.01 51.90 -86.49
C PRO A 9 -46.21 51.63 -85.51
N LEU A 10 -45.87 50.93 -84.41
CA LEU A 10 -46.26 51.07 -82.97
C LEU A 10 -47.58 51.80 -82.53
N LEU A 11 -48.46 51.11 -81.76
CA LEU A 11 -49.03 51.64 -80.49
C LEU A 11 -49.67 50.58 -79.55
N ILE A 12 -49.07 50.40 -78.36
CA ILE A 12 -49.58 49.99 -77.02
C ILE A 12 -50.82 49.07 -76.92
N MET A 13 -50.59 47.83 -76.46
CA MET A 13 -51.59 46.94 -75.84
C MET A 13 -51.79 47.28 -74.35
N VAL A 14 -53.00 47.61 -73.93
CA VAL A 14 -53.38 47.68 -72.51
C VAL A 14 -53.91 46.32 -72.07
N VAL A 15 -53.06 45.53 -71.41
CA VAL A 15 -53.48 44.27 -70.78
C VAL A 15 -54.13 44.60 -69.43
N ALA A 16 -55.46 44.60 -69.39
CA ALA A 16 -56.21 44.67 -68.15
C ALA A 16 -56.10 43.32 -67.41
N THR A 17 -55.15 43.21 -66.48
CA THR A 17 -55.04 42.07 -65.57
C THR A 17 -56.19 42.08 -64.58
N ILE A 18 -57.28 41.39 -64.93
CA ILE A 18 -58.30 40.98 -63.95
C ILE A 18 -57.65 40.03 -62.92
N ALA A 19 -57.23 40.62 -61.80
CA ALA A 19 -56.78 39.89 -60.62
C ALA A 19 -57.97 39.14 -60.01
N SER A 20 -58.23 37.93 -60.53
CA SER A 20 -59.13 36.98 -59.88
C SER A 20 -58.45 36.48 -58.61
N CYS A 21 -58.72 37.14 -57.49
CA CYS A 21 -58.41 36.62 -56.17
C CYS A 21 -59.27 35.37 -55.93
N LYS A 22 -58.78 34.20 -56.39
CA LYS A 22 -59.14 32.96 -55.72
C LYS A 22 -58.67 33.09 -54.27
N LYS A 23 -59.63 33.06 -53.36
CA LYS A 23 -59.37 32.81 -51.94
C LYS A 23 -58.91 31.35 -51.86
N ASP A 24 -57.60 31.15 -51.89
CA ASP A 24 -57.00 29.84 -51.64
C ASP A 24 -57.24 29.49 -50.17
N ASP A 25 -58.39 28.88 -49.89
CA ASP A 25 -58.74 28.25 -48.60
C ASP A 25 -57.95 26.94 -48.37
N ASN A 26 -56.72 26.89 -48.89
CA ASN A 26 -55.68 25.97 -48.46
C ASN A 26 -55.16 26.43 -47.10
N ALA A 27 -56.01 26.33 -46.07
CA ALA A 27 -55.57 26.42 -44.69
C ALA A 27 -54.39 25.45 -44.52
N ARG A 28 -53.23 25.98 -44.11
CA ARG A 28 -52.05 25.14 -43.82
C ARG A 28 -52.50 24.02 -42.87
N PRO A 29 -52.14 22.74 -43.13
CA PRO A 29 -52.49 21.65 -42.24
C PRO A 29 -52.01 22.00 -40.83
N ILE A 30 -52.91 21.88 -39.85
CA ILE A 30 -52.57 22.20 -38.46
C ILE A 30 -51.59 21.14 -37.97
N VAL A 31 -50.33 21.55 -37.79
CA VAL A 31 -49.31 20.70 -37.18
C VAL A 31 -49.58 20.65 -35.67
N ALA A 32 -49.74 19.43 -35.15
CA ALA A 32 -49.87 19.14 -33.73
C ALA A 32 -48.51 18.73 -33.15
N LEU A 33 -48.39 18.66 -31.82
CA LEU A 33 -47.19 18.10 -31.18
C LEU A 33 -47.01 16.62 -31.55
N PRO A 34 -45.77 16.10 -31.65
CA PRO A 34 -45.53 14.68 -31.86
C PRO A 34 -46.12 13.81 -30.75
N THR A 35 -46.68 12.65 -31.10
CA THR A 35 -47.13 11.66 -30.13
C THR A 35 -46.00 10.68 -29.87
N VAL A 36 -45.53 10.63 -28.61
CA VAL A 36 -44.38 9.84 -28.18
C VAL A 36 -44.78 8.94 -27.01
N THR A 37 -44.21 7.75 -26.95
CA THR A 37 -44.28 6.85 -25.78
C THR A 37 -42.87 6.67 -25.21
N THR A 38 -42.74 6.54 -23.88
CA THR A 38 -41.46 6.31 -23.21
C THR A 38 -41.28 4.82 -22.92
N GLU A 39 -40.17 4.24 -23.39
CA GLU A 39 -39.85 2.84 -23.15
C GLU A 39 -39.21 2.62 -21.76
N PRO A 40 -39.41 1.45 -21.12
CA PRO A 40 -38.85 1.13 -19.81
C PRO A 40 -37.34 1.38 -19.69
N VAL A 41 -36.91 1.80 -18.50
CA VAL A 41 -35.48 1.99 -18.22
C VAL A 41 -34.82 0.63 -17.98
N THR A 42 -33.70 0.39 -18.67
CA THR A 42 -32.91 -0.85 -18.66
C THR A 42 -31.41 -0.53 -18.58
N ASN A 43 -30.56 -1.56 -18.48
CA ASN A 43 -29.09 -1.43 -18.51
C ASN A 43 -28.55 -0.36 -17.54
N ILE A 44 -29.11 -0.32 -16.34
CA ILE A 44 -28.77 0.65 -15.29
C ILE A 44 -27.42 0.28 -14.66
N THR A 45 -26.52 1.26 -14.60
CA THR A 45 -25.19 1.14 -13.98
C THR A 45 -25.02 2.19 -12.87
N LEU A 46 -23.78 2.40 -12.40
CA LEU A 46 -23.41 3.47 -11.48
C LEU A 46 -23.53 4.86 -12.13
N THR A 47 -23.25 4.97 -13.43
CA THR A 47 -23.08 6.26 -14.15
C THR A 47 -23.80 6.30 -15.50
N SER A 48 -24.67 5.33 -15.76
CA SER A 48 -25.49 5.30 -16.97
C SER A 48 -26.79 4.52 -16.78
N ALA A 49 -27.73 4.71 -17.70
CA ALA A 49 -28.88 3.84 -17.92
C ALA A 49 -29.34 3.96 -19.37
N GLN A 50 -30.12 3.00 -19.86
CA GLN A 50 -30.76 3.07 -21.18
C GLN A 50 -32.27 3.20 -21.05
N SER A 51 -32.87 3.95 -21.96
CA SER A 51 -34.31 4.03 -22.16
C SER A 51 -34.51 4.34 -23.64
N GLY A 52 -35.67 4.83 -24.04
CA GLY A 52 -35.97 5.14 -25.41
C GLY A 52 -37.40 5.60 -25.54
N GLY A 53 -37.90 5.57 -26.76
CA GLY A 53 -39.30 5.85 -27.02
C GLY A 53 -39.72 5.39 -28.41
N ASN A 54 -41.01 5.45 -28.65
CA ASN A 54 -41.59 5.24 -29.96
C ASN A 54 -42.46 6.44 -30.33
N ILE A 55 -42.10 7.11 -31.43
CA ILE A 55 -42.88 8.22 -31.99
C ILE A 55 -43.95 7.60 -32.90
N THR A 56 -45.19 7.57 -32.41
CA THR A 56 -46.33 6.93 -33.09
C THR A 56 -47.07 7.87 -34.05
N SER A 57 -46.85 9.19 -33.92
CA SER A 57 -47.30 10.20 -34.88
C SER A 57 -46.37 11.40 -34.86
N ASP A 58 -46.10 11.96 -36.04
CA ASP A 58 -45.34 13.19 -36.22
C ASP A 58 -46.20 14.47 -36.09
N GLY A 59 -47.51 14.33 -35.87
CA GLY A 59 -48.43 15.46 -35.76
C GLY A 59 -48.70 16.19 -37.08
N ASN A 60 -48.48 15.56 -38.23
CA ASN A 60 -48.53 16.16 -39.59
C ASN A 60 -47.40 17.14 -39.91
N GLY A 61 -46.29 17.13 -39.15
CA GLY A 61 -45.11 17.95 -39.43
C GLY A 61 -43.82 17.16 -39.18
N PRO A 62 -42.75 17.38 -39.96
CA PRO A 62 -41.54 16.59 -39.86
C PRO A 62 -40.91 16.69 -38.46
N ILE A 63 -40.48 15.55 -37.91
CA ILE A 63 -39.65 15.51 -36.71
C ILE A 63 -38.31 16.18 -37.02
N LEU A 64 -37.90 17.11 -36.18
CA LEU A 64 -36.65 17.86 -36.27
C LEU A 64 -35.54 17.15 -35.47
N ASP A 65 -35.88 16.72 -34.26
CA ASP A 65 -35.05 15.88 -33.40
C ASP A 65 -35.90 15.15 -32.34
N ARG A 66 -35.30 14.10 -31.74
CA ARG A 66 -35.90 13.26 -30.70
C ARG A 66 -34.83 12.76 -29.74
N GLY A 67 -35.25 12.22 -28.60
CA GLY A 67 -34.38 11.47 -27.70
C GLY A 67 -35.05 11.18 -26.36
N VAL A 68 -34.24 10.90 -25.35
CA VAL A 68 -34.68 10.91 -23.95
C VAL A 68 -34.24 12.20 -23.26
N ILE A 69 -34.97 12.58 -22.22
CA ILE A 69 -34.65 13.69 -21.32
C ILE A 69 -34.78 13.22 -19.88
N TRP A 70 -33.81 13.56 -19.03
CA TRP A 70 -33.78 13.18 -17.63
C TRP A 70 -33.38 14.34 -16.70
N SER A 71 -33.82 14.26 -15.44
CA SER A 71 -33.35 15.15 -14.37
C SER A 71 -33.52 14.49 -12.99
N LYS A 72 -32.96 15.09 -11.93
CA LYS A 72 -33.17 14.67 -10.54
C LYS A 72 -34.54 15.11 -9.98
N SER A 73 -35.25 15.98 -10.71
CA SER A 73 -36.58 16.48 -10.36
C SER A 73 -37.66 15.82 -11.22
N ALA A 74 -38.86 15.70 -10.66
CA ALA A 74 -40.04 15.29 -11.43
C ALA A 74 -40.34 16.26 -12.58
N ASN A 75 -40.93 15.73 -13.65
CA ASN A 75 -41.27 16.47 -14.87
C ASN A 75 -40.09 17.20 -15.54
N PRO A 76 -39.07 16.49 -16.05
CA PRO A 76 -38.06 17.09 -16.92
C PRO A 76 -38.71 17.71 -18.18
N ILE A 77 -38.27 18.92 -18.54
CA ILE A 77 -38.74 19.71 -19.70
C ILE A 77 -37.52 20.04 -20.58
N TYR A 78 -37.65 19.85 -21.89
CA TYR A 78 -36.58 20.06 -22.86
C TYR A 78 -36.01 21.49 -22.83
N GLY A 79 -34.70 21.60 -22.67
CA GLY A 79 -33.98 22.87 -22.56
C GLY A 79 -34.09 23.57 -21.20
N ALA A 80 -34.79 23.01 -20.21
CA ALA A 80 -34.89 23.60 -18.88
C ALA A 80 -33.62 23.38 -18.04
N THR A 81 -33.28 24.34 -17.18
CA THR A 81 -32.13 24.28 -16.28
C THR A 81 -32.18 23.03 -15.39
N GLY A 82 -31.08 22.28 -15.32
CA GLY A 82 -30.98 21.05 -14.53
C GLY A 82 -31.51 19.79 -15.23
N THR A 83 -31.97 19.90 -16.48
CA THR A 83 -32.31 18.75 -17.34
C THR A 83 -31.16 18.42 -18.29
N TYR A 84 -31.11 17.15 -18.72
CA TYR A 84 -30.15 16.64 -19.70
C TYR A 84 -30.90 15.81 -20.73
N SER A 85 -30.45 15.79 -21.98
CA SER A 85 -31.12 15.07 -23.07
C SER A 85 -30.13 14.48 -24.08
N THR A 86 -30.51 13.39 -24.74
CA THR A 86 -29.85 12.89 -25.96
C THR A 86 -30.43 13.56 -27.21
N ASN A 87 -29.77 13.39 -28.36
CA ASN A 87 -30.35 13.63 -29.68
C ASN A 87 -30.10 12.38 -30.53
N ASP A 88 -31.17 11.68 -30.86
CA ASP A 88 -31.17 10.37 -31.52
C ASP A 88 -31.74 10.47 -32.97
N GLY A 89 -31.55 11.64 -33.59
CA GLY A 89 -31.94 11.96 -34.96
C GLY A 89 -33.41 12.36 -35.11
N SER A 90 -33.90 12.30 -36.36
CA SER A 90 -35.18 12.88 -36.80
C SER A 90 -36.17 11.87 -37.40
N ALA A 91 -35.91 10.57 -37.28
CA ALA A 91 -36.79 9.56 -37.85
C ALA A 91 -38.07 9.34 -37.01
N LEU A 92 -39.15 8.87 -37.67
CA LEU A 92 -40.35 8.36 -37.00
C LEU A 92 -40.09 6.96 -36.40
N GLY A 93 -40.95 6.50 -35.49
CA GLY A 93 -40.88 5.15 -34.93
C GLY A 93 -39.96 5.02 -33.70
N PRO A 94 -39.47 3.80 -33.40
CA PRO A 94 -38.73 3.51 -32.18
C PRO A 94 -37.29 4.04 -32.21
N PHE A 95 -36.77 4.36 -31.03
CA PHE A 95 -35.38 4.70 -30.77
C PHE A 95 -34.95 4.26 -29.36
N VAL A 96 -33.66 4.04 -29.17
CA VAL A 96 -33.03 3.69 -27.88
C VAL A 96 -31.89 4.66 -27.62
N SER A 97 -31.79 5.14 -26.39
CA SER A 97 -30.88 6.21 -25.97
C SER A 97 -30.11 5.79 -24.72
N THR A 98 -28.81 6.10 -24.65
CA THR A 98 -28.00 5.88 -23.44
C THR A 98 -27.78 7.19 -22.70
N MET A 99 -28.24 7.26 -21.46
CA MET A 99 -28.04 8.40 -20.55
C MET A 99 -26.68 8.25 -19.86
N THR A 100 -25.80 9.23 -20.00
CA THR A 100 -24.46 9.25 -19.38
C THR A 100 -24.13 10.61 -18.74
N THR A 101 -24.55 11.70 -19.36
CA THR A 101 -24.31 13.07 -18.89
C THR A 101 -24.95 13.32 -17.51
N ASN A 102 -24.11 13.66 -16.53
CA ASN A 102 -24.52 13.98 -15.15
C ASN A 102 -25.38 12.90 -14.47
N VAL A 103 -25.20 11.63 -14.85
CA VAL A 103 -25.77 10.46 -14.18
C VAL A 103 -24.80 10.02 -13.07
N THR A 104 -25.16 10.26 -11.81
CA THR A 104 -24.31 9.98 -10.63
C THR A 104 -24.74 8.71 -9.91
N PRO A 105 -23.84 7.98 -9.22
CA PRO A 105 -24.18 6.76 -8.46
C PRO A 105 -25.19 7.02 -7.33
N GLY A 106 -25.92 5.97 -6.93
CA GLY A 106 -26.88 5.98 -5.83
C GLY A 106 -27.97 7.07 -5.92
N THR A 107 -28.34 7.49 -7.13
CA THR A 107 -29.17 8.66 -7.39
C THR A 107 -30.41 8.28 -8.20
N THR A 108 -31.58 8.76 -7.76
CA THR A 108 -32.84 8.63 -8.51
C THR A 108 -33.00 9.74 -9.56
N TYR A 109 -33.48 9.38 -10.74
CA TYR A 109 -33.78 10.27 -11.86
C TYR A 109 -35.18 10.01 -12.39
N HIS A 110 -35.80 11.07 -12.90
CA HIS A 110 -37.02 11.04 -13.70
C HIS A 110 -36.64 11.16 -15.17
N VAL A 111 -37.27 10.38 -16.05
CA VAL A 111 -36.96 10.32 -17.50
C VAL A 111 -38.24 10.31 -18.33
N LYS A 112 -38.19 10.95 -19.51
CA LYS A 112 -39.22 10.94 -20.56
C LYS A 112 -38.57 10.75 -21.93
N ALA A 113 -39.26 10.08 -22.84
CA ALA A 113 -39.00 10.24 -24.27
C ALA A 113 -39.55 11.59 -24.75
N TRP A 114 -38.88 12.22 -25.71
CA TRP A 114 -39.34 13.47 -26.32
C TRP A 114 -39.06 13.47 -27.83
N ALA A 115 -39.86 14.24 -28.57
CA ALA A 115 -39.63 14.55 -29.97
C ALA A 115 -40.17 15.94 -30.31
N ARG A 116 -39.54 16.63 -31.26
CA ARG A 116 -39.86 18.01 -31.63
C ARG A 116 -40.20 18.12 -33.11
N ASN A 117 -41.24 18.90 -33.43
CA ASN A 117 -41.55 19.37 -34.78
C ASN A 117 -41.77 20.90 -34.76
N GLU A 118 -42.35 21.49 -35.82
CA GLU A 118 -42.61 22.93 -35.88
C GLU A 118 -43.68 23.44 -34.88
N ALA A 119 -44.54 22.56 -34.34
CA ALA A 119 -45.52 22.93 -33.31
C ALA A 119 -44.95 22.91 -31.88
N GLY A 120 -43.79 22.27 -31.66
CA GLY A 120 -43.12 22.21 -30.36
C GLY A 120 -42.64 20.81 -29.98
N VAL A 121 -42.49 20.58 -28.68
CA VAL A 121 -41.99 19.31 -28.10
C VAL A 121 -43.14 18.48 -27.56
N GLY A 122 -43.31 17.27 -28.09
CA GLY A 122 -44.14 16.21 -27.53
C GLY A 122 -43.33 15.33 -26.57
N TYR A 123 -43.98 14.81 -25.53
CA TYR A 123 -43.37 13.96 -24.50
C TYR A 123 -44.14 12.65 -24.33
N GLY A 124 -43.41 11.57 -24.02
CA GLY A 124 -43.99 10.35 -23.49
C GLY A 124 -44.26 10.42 -21.98
N SER A 125 -44.74 9.30 -21.43
CA SER A 125 -44.94 9.12 -20.00
C SER A 125 -43.65 9.34 -19.19
N GLU A 126 -43.78 9.83 -17.96
CA GLU A 126 -42.66 9.85 -17.03
C GLU A 126 -42.40 8.46 -16.46
N LEU A 127 -41.13 8.07 -16.41
CA LEU A 127 -40.63 6.93 -15.65
C LEU A 127 -39.56 7.40 -14.67
N THR A 128 -39.29 6.59 -13.64
CA THR A 128 -38.23 6.82 -12.67
C THR A 128 -37.27 5.64 -12.63
N PHE A 129 -35.97 5.92 -12.44
CA PHE A 129 -34.96 4.89 -12.18
C PHE A 129 -33.95 5.38 -11.15
N SER A 130 -33.27 4.46 -10.47
CA SER A 130 -32.17 4.76 -9.55
C SER A 130 -30.91 4.08 -10.05
N THR A 131 -29.81 4.82 -10.15
CA THR A 131 -28.49 4.25 -10.47
C THR A 131 -28.02 3.30 -9.36
N LEU A 132 -27.11 2.39 -9.71
CA LEU A 132 -26.48 1.53 -8.71
C LEU A 132 -25.72 2.37 -7.67
N SER A 133 -25.69 1.91 -6.42
CA SER A 133 -24.89 2.52 -5.36
C SER A 133 -23.49 1.91 -5.32
N PRO A 134 -22.44 2.69 -4.97
CA PRO A 134 -21.12 2.14 -4.74
C PRO A 134 -21.11 1.29 -3.46
N SER A 135 -20.18 0.33 -3.40
CA SER A 135 -19.91 -0.52 -2.24
C SER A 135 -18.50 -0.24 -1.68
N LEU A 136 -18.08 -0.95 -0.63
CA LEU A 136 -16.71 -0.86 -0.14
C LEU A 136 -15.74 -1.51 -1.15
N PRO A 137 -14.48 -1.03 -1.28
CA PRO A 137 -13.46 -1.72 -2.04
C PRO A 137 -13.22 -3.12 -1.48
N THR A 138 -12.84 -4.08 -2.33
CA THR A 138 -12.38 -5.40 -1.89
C THR A 138 -10.94 -5.62 -2.33
N LEU A 139 -10.15 -6.26 -1.48
CA LEU A 139 -8.71 -6.38 -1.64
C LEU A 139 -8.20 -7.79 -1.29
N THR A 140 -7.01 -8.10 -1.79
CA THR A 140 -6.17 -9.17 -1.26
C THR A 140 -4.91 -8.56 -0.66
N THR A 141 -4.51 -9.01 0.54
CA THR A 141 -3.19 -8.72 1.09
C THR A 141 -2.20 -9.72 0.50
N GLY A 142 -1.24 -9.22 -0.27
CA GLY A 142 -0.23 -10.02 -0.94
C GLY A 142 0.93 -10.41 -0.01
N PRO A 143 1.88 -11.22 -0.50
CA PRO A 143 2.99 -11.71 0.31
C PRO A 143 3.86 -10.60 0.91
N ILE A 144 4.49 -10.95 2.03
CA ILE A 144 5.49 -10.14 2.73
C ILE A 144 6.89 -10.61 2.29
N SER A 145 7.80 -9.66 2.17
CA SER A 145 9.17 -9.84 1.67
C SER A 145 10.11 -8.83 2.34
N LEU A 146 11.43 -9.01 2.17
CA LEU A 146 12.45 -8.07 2.69
C LEU A 146 12.25 -7.77 4.20
N VAL A 147 11.92 -8.80 4.98
CA VAL A 147 11.81 -8.69 6.43
C VAL A 147 13.20 -8.51 7.01
N THR A 148 13.36 -7.47 7.83
CA THR A 148 14.55 -7.19 8.63
C THR A 148 14.14 -7.11 10.10
N ASN A 149 15.06 -6.67 10.97
CA ASN A 149 14.75 -6.46 12.38
C ASN A 149 13.88 -5.21 12.64
N ASN A 150 13.70 -4.30 11.67
CA ASN A 150 12.94 -3.06 11.88
C ASN A 150 12.04 -2.63 10.70
N SER A 151 11.96 -3.45 9.66
CA SER A 151 11.16 -3.15 8.46
C SER A 151 10.73 -4.43 7.73
N ALA A 152 9.68 -4.31 6.92
CA ALA A 152 9.21 -5.36 6.01
C ALA A 152 8.46 -4.74 4.83
N ARG A 153 8.49 -5.40 3.67
CA ARG A 153 7.76 -4.98 2.47
C ARG A 153 6.55 -5.87 2.25
N CYS A 154 5.36 -5.28 2.28
CA CYS A 154 4.10 -5.95 1.99
C CYS A 154 3.53 -5.50 0.63
N SER A 155 2.76 -6.38 0.00
CA SER A 155 2.07 -6.12 -1.27
C SER A 155 0.55 -6.17 -1.08
N GLY A 156 -0.19 -5.57 -2.01
CA GLY A 156 -1.65 -5.58 -2.00
C GLY A 156 -2.23 -5.42 -3.39
N SER A 157 -3.45 -5.90 -3.60
CA SER A 157 -4.22 -5.71 -4.82
C SER A 157 -5.65 -5.30 -4.49
N ILE A 158 -6.20 -4.36 -5.27
CA ILE A 158 -7.62 -4.04 -5.27
C ILE A 158 -8.29 -4.96 -6.30
N LEU A 159 -9.23 -5.78 -5.85
CA LEU A 159 -10.01 -6.68 -6.71
C LEU A 159 -11.19 -5.94 -7.37
N THR A 160 -11.84 -5.06 -6.62
CA THR A 160 -12.75 -4.03 -7.13
C THR A 160 -12.73 -2.82 -6.21
N ASP A 161 -12.91 -1.64 -6.78
CA ASP A 161 -13.09 -0.38 -6.06
C ASP A 161 -14.53 -0.18 -5.55
N GLY A 162 -15.41 -1.17 -5.75
CA GLY A 162 -16.83 -1.08 -5.40
C GLY A 162 -17.62 -0.10 -6.26
N GLY A 163 -17.06 0.38 -7.37
CA GLY A 163 -17.68 1.41 -8.22
C GLY A 163 -17.52 2.85 -7.71
N GLY A 164 -16.79 3.05 -6.61
CA GLY A 164 -16.43 4.37 -6.09
C GLY A 164 -14.94 4.64 -6.27
N ALA A 165 -14.58 5.84 -6.73
CA ALA A 165 -13.19 6.21 -6.95
C ALA A 165 -12.33 6.01 -5.68
N VAL A 166 -11.18 5.36 -5.82
CA VAL A 166 -10.25 5.10 -4.70
C VAL A 166 -9.53 6.40 -4.32
N ILE A 167 -9.78 6.87 -3.09
CA ILE A 167 -9.26 8.10 -2.52
C ILE A 167 -7.86 7.88 -1.94
N THR A 168 -7.70 6.81 -1.14
CA THR A 168 -6.46 6.44 -0.46
C THR A 168 -6.36 4.93 -0.37
N LYS A 169 -5.15 4.38 -0.33
CA LYS A 169 -4.89 2.96 -0.14
C LYS A 169 -3.49 2.74 0.43
N GLY A 170 -3.23 1.54 0.92
CA GLY A 170 -1.93 1.20 1.46
C GLY A 170 -1.95 -0.09 2.25
N ILE A 171 -1.05 -0.17 3.23
CA ILE A 171 -0.92 -1.29 4.16
C ILE A 171 -1.14 -0.76 5.58
N CYS A 172 -1.99 -1.43 6.34
CA CYS A 172 -2.15 -1.22 7.78
C CYS A 172 -1.61 -2.41 8.57
N TYR A 173 -1.07 -2.16 9.77
CA TYR A 173 -0.32 -3.14 10.56
C TYR A 173 -0.40 -2.84 12.06
N SER A 174 -0.39 -3.89 12.87
CA SER A 174 -0.24 -3.79 14.34
C SER A 174 0.26 -5.12 14.91
N THR A 175 0.52 -5.18 16.22
CA THR A 175 0.85 -6.43 16.93
C THR A 175 -0.41 -7.24 17.31
N SER A 176 -1.60 -6.71 17.03
CA SER A 176 -2.91 -7.36 17.28
C SER A 176 -3.58 -7.79 15.97
N PRO A 177 -4.39 -8.87 15.97
CA PRO A 177 -5.09 -9.32 14.78
C PRO A 177 -6.04 -8.29 14.16
N ASN A 178 -6.23 -8.40 12.84
CA ASN A 178 -7.13 -7.57 12.04
C ASN A 178 -6.88 -6.05 12.12
N PRO A 179 -5.65 -5.56 11.85
CA PRO A 179 -5.35 -4.13 11.89
C PRO A 179 -6.22 -3.31 10.93
N THR A 180 -6.30 -2.01 11.23
CA THR A 180 -7.13 -1.02 10.57
C THR A 180 -6.33 0.27 10.30
N ILE A 181 -6.91 1.23 9.59
CA ILE A 181 -6.25 2.52 9.31
C ILE A 181 -6.07 3.43 10.55
N THR A 182 -6.58 3.04 11.73
CA THR A 182 -6.31 3.75 13.01
C THR A 182 -5.12 3.18 13.77
N ASP A 183 -4.55 2.06 13.31
CA ASP A 183 -3.31 1.47 13.82
C ASP A 183 -2.09 2.10 13.09
N GLY A 184 -0.99 1.35 12.94
CA GLY A 184 0.07 1.74 12.02
C GLY A 184 -0.43 1.63 10.57
N MET A 185 -0.18 2.65 9.73
CA MET A 185 -0.46 2.55 8.29
C MET A 185 0.57 3.27 7.42
N VAL A 186 0.81 2.71 6.24
CA VAL A 186 1.71 3.25 5.20
C VAL A 186 0.92 3.38 3.89
N PRO A 187 0.81 4.60 3.31
CA PRO A 187 0.11 4.79 2.04
C PRO A 187 0.93 4.22 0.87
N ALA A 188 0.26 3.83 -0.21
CA ALA A 188 0.89 3.24 -1.39
C ALA A 188 0.58 4.00 -2.69
N PRO A 189 1.49 4.00 -3.68
CA PRO A 189 1.34 4.76 -4.94
C PRO A 189 0.18 4.26 -5.83
N SER A 190 -0.22 5.06 -6.83
CA SER A 190 -1.30 4.76 -7.78
C SER A 190 -1.09 3.43 -8.56
N GLY A 191 -2.19 2.80 -9.02
CA GLY A 191 -2.19 1.47 -9.66
C GLY A 191 -3.07 0.41 -8.94
N GLY A 192 -3.51 -0.65 -9.65
CA GLY A 192 -4.38 -1.68 -9.08
C GLY A 192 -3.68 -2.64 -8.11
N THR A 193 -2.44 -3.00 -8.42
CA THR A 193 -1.48 -3.67 -7.53
C THR A 193 -0.52 -2.63 -6.95
N PHE A 194 -0.08 -2.82 -5.70
CA PHE A 194 0.83 -1.91 -5.03
C PHE A 194 1.71 -2.63 -4.00
N THR A 195 2.80 -1.97 -3.59
CA THR A 195 3.66 -2.43 -2.49
C THR A 195 4.03 -1.27 -1.59
N ALA A 196 4.12 -1.50 -0.28
CA ALA A 196 4.62 -0.53 0.68
C ALA A 196 5.68 -1.16 1.59
N THR A 197 6.65 -0.36 2.01
CA THR A 197 7.63 -0.74 3.04
C THR A 197 7.16 -0.18 4.37
N ILE A 198 6.95 -1.07 5.33
CA ILE A 198 6.72 -0.74 6.73
C ILE A 198 8.09 -0.58 7.39
N SER A 199 8.28 0.49 8.15
CA SER A 199 9.55 0.85 8.80
C SER A 199 9.36 1.16 10.28
N SER A 200 10.46 1.26 11.02
CA SER A 200 10.47 1.54 12.46
C SER A 200 9.68 0.53 13.31
N LEU A 201 9.69 -0.74 12.87
CA LEU A 201 9.16 -1.87 13.62
C LEU A 201 10.09 -2.22 14.78
N THR A 202 9.53 -2.84 15.82
CA THR A 202 10.31 -3.49 16.88
C THR A 202 10.86 -4.82 16.38
N SER A 203 12.08 -5.17 16.77
CA SER A 203 12.74 -6.42 16.45
C SER A 203 12.15 -7.62 17.20
N ASN A 204 12.37 -8.83 16.66
CA ASN A 204 11.84 -10.10 17.19
C ASN A 204 10.34 -10.07 17.58
N THR A 205 9.52 -9.33 16.81
CA THR A 205 8.13 -9.03 17.13
C THR A 205 7.19 -9.50 16.03
N LEU A 206 6.12 -10.20 16.41
CA LEU A 206 5.06 -10.64 15.51
C LEU A 206 4.14 -9.46 15.16
N TYR A 207 3.90 -9.25 13.87
CA TYR A 207 2.99 -8.25 13.33
C TYR A 207 1.94 -8.88 12.43
N HIS A 208 0.71 -8.37 12.55
CA HIS A 208 -0.41 -8.58 11.65
C HIS A 208 -0.46 -7.47 10.60
N VAL A 209 -0.88 -7.79 9.38
CA VAL A 209 -0.80 -6.88 8.22
C VAL A 209 -1.98 -7.07 7.28
N ARG A 210 -2.58 -5.96 6.85
CA ARG A 210 -3.68 -5.94 5.88
C ARG A 210 -3.52 -4.84 4.84
N ALA A 211 -3.74 -5.16 3.57
CA ALA A 211 -3.96 -4.16 2.53
C ALA A 211 -5.29 -3.44 2.77
N PHE A 212 -5.35 -2.14 2.51
CA PHE A 212 -6.58 -1.34 2.60
C PHE A 212 -6.76 -0.42 1.39
N ALA A 213 -8.01 -0.08 1.08
CA ALA A 213 -8.35 1.03 0.19
C ALA A 213 -9.65 1.71 0.66
N GLN A 214 -9.73 3.03 0.47
CA GLN A 214 -10.86 3.86 0.85
C GLN A 214 -11.49 4.50 -0.39
N ASN A 215 -12.81 4.46 -0.48
CA ASN A 215 -13.61 5.21 -1.46
C ASN A 215 -14.68 6.03 -0.72
N SER A 216 -15.65 6.60 -1.45
CA SER A 216 -16.75 7.38 -0.87
C SER A 216 -17.70 6.61 0.06
N THR A 217 -17.68 5.27 0.03
CA THR A 217 -18.48 4.39 0.91
C THR A 217 -17.76 4.10 2.23
N GLY A 218 -16.42 4.12 2.23
CA GLY A 218 -15.59 3.83 3.40
C GLY A 218 -14.34 3.03 3.06
N THR A 219 -13.76 2.36 4.07
CA THR A 219 -12.51 1.59 3.93
C THR A 219 -12.77 0.10 3.79
N GLY A 220 -12.34 -0.46 2.67
CA GLY A 220 -12.21 -1.89 2.44
C GLY A 220 -10.83 -2.42 2.87
N TYR A 221 -10.77 -3.70 3.22
CA TYR A 221 -9.56 -4.37 3.71
C TYR A 221 -9.38 -5.76 3.08
N GLY A 222 -8.12 -6.19 2.95
CA GLY A 222 -7.76 -7.55 2.57
C GLY A 222 -7.80 -8.54 3.73
N ASN A 223 -7.39 -9.77 3.44
CA ASN A 223 -7.12 -10.82 4.43
C ASN A 223 -6.00 -10.41 5.39
N ASP A 224 -6.08 -10.85 6.65
CA ASP A 224 -5.00 -10.70 7.62
C ASP A 224 -3.91 -11.74 7.39
N ILE A 225 -2.64 -11.31 7.44
CA ILE A 225 -1.46 -12.17 7.34
C ILE A 225 -0.40 -11.69 8.35
N THR A 226 0.47 -12.60 8.76
CA THR A 226 1.48 -12.33 9.79
C THR A 226 2.91 -12.45 9.29
N PHE A 227 3.82 -11.73 9.95
CA PHE A 227 5.26 -11.93 9.88
C PHE A 227 5.90 -11.60 11.23
N THR A 228 7.09 -12.14 11.50
CA THR A 228 7.90 -11.74 12.64
C THR A 228 9.12 -11.00 12.12
N THR A 229 9.44 -9.82 12.67
CA THR A 229 10.70 -9.13 12.39
C THR A 229 11.89 -9.97 12.83
N SER A 230 13.02 -9.84 12.14
CA SER A 230 14.26 -10.51 12.56
C SER A 230 14.70 -10.06 13.96
N ILE A 231 15.53 -10.88 14.60
CA ILE A 231 16.25 -10.51 15.82
C ILE A 231 17.18 -9.33 15.52
N GLY A 232 17.21 -8.35 16.40
CA GLY A 232 18.06 -7.16 16.36
C GLY A 232 19.06 -7.12 17.52
N ILE A 233 20.14 -6.36 17.33
CA ILE A 233 21.11 -6.08 18.41
C ILE A 233 20.42 -5.25 19.50
N GLY A 234 20.50 -5.71 20.75
CA GLY A 234 19.79 -5.15 21.91
C GLY A 234 18.53 -5.93 22.32
N ASP A 235 18.06 -6.90 21.52
CA ASP A 235 16.94 -7.76 21.91
C ASP A 235 17.29 -8.63 23.11
N SER A 236 16.35 -8.77 24.05
CA SER A 236 16.43 -9.80 25.09
C SER A 236 16.13 -11.17 24.48
N TYR A 237 17.12 -12.06 24.46
CA TYR A 237 17.03 -13.35 23.78
C TYR A 237 17.83 -14.42 24.53
N GLN A 238 17.21 -15.60 24.73
CA GLN A 238 17.82 -16.80 25.31
C GLN A 238 18.75 -16.53 26.52
N GLY A 239 18.21 -15.88 27.56
CA GLY A 239 18.92 -15.62 28.82
C GLY A 239 19.84 -14.40 28.84
N GLY A 240 20.07 -13.72 27.71
CA GLY A 240 20.87 -12.50 27.67
C GLY A 240 20.37 -11.48 26.66
N ILE A 241 21.30 -10.68 26.13
CA ILE A 241 21.01 -9.59 25.20
C ILE A 241 21.82 -9.81 23.92
N VAL A 242 21.18 -9.73 22.76
CA VAL A 242 21.83 -9.96 21.46
C VAL A 242 22.87 -8.87 21.22
N ALA A 243 24.13 -9.27 21.21
CA ALA A 243 25.28 -8.38 21.04
C ALA A 243 25.83 -8.39 19.61
N TYR A 244 25.58 -9.46 18.86
CA TYR A 244 26.00 -9.59 17.47
C TYR A 244 25.09 -10.56 16.71
N VAL A 245 24.90 -10.31 15.40
CA VAL A 245 24.26 -11.24 14.46
C VAL A 245 25.27 -11.48 13.35
N LEU A 246 25.55 -12.75 13.03
CA LEU A 246 26.59 -13.11 12.06
C LEU A 246 26.30 -12.50 10.68
N GLN A 247 27.37 -12.05 10.04
CA GLN A 247 27.40 -11.52 8.68
C GLN A 247 27.89 -12.60 7.70
N VAL A 248 27.69 -12.39 6.39
CA VAL A 248 28.04 -13.35 5.33
C VAL A 248 29.50 -13.82 5.36
N VAL A 249 30.39 -13.03 5.97
CA VAL A 249 31.83 -13.32 6.09
C VAL A 249 32.21 -14.14 7.33
N ASP A 250 31.29 -14.35 8.27
CA ASP A 250 31.59 -14.98 9.55
C ASP A 250 31.48 -16.51 9.51
N PRO A 251 32.36 -17.25 10.20
CA PRO A 251 32.23 -18.69 10.38
C PRO A 251 30.87 -19.05 11.01
N GLY A 252 30.11 -19.93 10.36
CA GLY A 252 28.80 -20.37 10.83
C GLY A 252 27.62 -19.51 10.37
N TYR A 253 27.83 -18.47 9.56
CA TYR A 253 26.73 -17.72 8.94
C TYR A 253 25.80 -18.63 8.13
N SER A 254 24.49 -18.36 8.23
CA SER A 254 23.47 -18.97 7.39
C SER A 254 22.49 -17.90 6.89
N ALA A 255 22.09 -18.00 5.63
CA ALA A 255 21.01 -17.16 5.07
C ALA A 255 19.61 -17.65 5.50
N SER A 256 19.50 -18.87 6.06
CA SER A 256 18.21 -19.48 6.46
C SER A 256 17.99 -19.52 7.97
N ALA A 257 18.99 -19.17 8.78
CA ALA A 257 18.92 -19.15 10.24
C ALA A 257 19.77 -17.99 10.78
N HIS A 258 19.23 -17.23 11.73
CA HIS A 258 19.99 -16.18 12.40
C HIS A 258 20.85 -16.81 13.49
N HIS A 259 22.17 -16.74 13.32
CA HIS A 259 23.14 -17.09 14.35
C HIS A 259 23.83 -15.83 14.87
N GLY A 260 24.44 -15.88 16.05
CA GLY A 260 25.10 -14.71 16.61
C GLY A 260 25.71 -14.89 18.00
N LEU A 261 25.90 -13.76 18.68
CA LEU A 261 26.40 -13.69 20.06
C LEU A 261 25.35 -13.03 20.96
N ILE A 262 25.07 -13.67 22.08
CA ILE A 262 24.32 -13.12 23.20
C ILE A 262 25.32 -12.75 24.30
N ALA A 263 25.30 -11.51 24.78
CA ALA A 263 26.06 -11.09 25.95
C ALA A 263 25.24 -11.30 27.24
N ALA A 264 25.92 -11.61 28.34
CA ALA A 264 25.29 -11.66 29.66
C ALA A 264 24.78 -10.28 30.08
N PRO A 265 23.63 -10.15 30.77
CA PRO A 265 23.05 -8.85 31.14
C PRO A 265 23.96 -7.99 32.05
N SER A 266 24.82 -8.63 32.85
CA SER A 266 25.78 -7.97 33.75
C SER A 266 27.19 -8.58 33.62
N ASP A 267 28.19 -7.87 34.14
CA ASP A 267 29.54 -8.41 34.31
C ASP A 267 29.54 -9.57 35.31
N GLN A 268 30.36 -10.59 35.05
CA GLN A 268 30.63 -11.71 35.96
C GLN A 268 31.72 -11.35 36.97
N SER A 269 32.58 -10.38 36.66
CA SER A 269 33.57 -9.85 37.61
C SER A 269 34.08 -8.46 37.21
N THR A 270 34.58 -7.73 38.20
CA THR A 270 35.31 -6.46 38.06
C THR A 270 36.81 -6.56 38.38
N SER A 271 37.28 -7.74 38.77
CA SER A 271 38.60 -7.95 39.37
C SER A 271 39.12 -9.39 39.25
N ALA A 272 38.58 -10.19 38.31
CA ALA A 272 39.08 -11.54 38.10
C ALA A 272 40.39 -11.51 37.29
N PRO A 273 41.43 -12.26 37.69
CA PRO A 273 42.58 -12.49 36.84
C PRO A 273 42.17 -13.34 35.63
N TRP A 274 42.92 -13.26 34.54
CA TRP A 274 42.75 -14.13 33.38
C TRP A 274 43.25 -15.56 33.66
N SER A 275 44.39 -15.66 34.37
CA SER A 275 44.94 -16.92 34.88
C SER A 275 45.49 -16.77 36.30
N LEU A 276 45.43 -17.86 37.08
CA LEU A 276 46.05 -17.97 38.40
C LEU A 276 47.59 -18.06 38.33
N THR A 277 48.15 -18.44 37.17
CA THR A 277 49.60 -18.61 36.96
C THR A 277 50.06 -17.95 35.66
N LEU A 278 51.35 -17.59 35.60
CA LEU A 278 52.00 -17.09 34.38
C LEU A 278 52.52 -18.28 33.55
N ASN A 279 51.65 -18.83 32.71
CA ASN A 279 51.97 -19.89 31.76
C ASN A 279 51.23 -19.69 30.43
N GLY A 280 51.73 -20.31 29.37
CA GLY A 280 50.99 -20.42 28.10
C GLY A 280 49.90 -21.49 28.22
N THR A 281 48.68 -21.13 27.81
CA THR A 281 47.51 -22.02 27.74
C THR A 281 47.30 -22.57 26.32
N GLY A 282 47.75 -21.85 25.29
CA GLY A 282 47.47 -22.16 23.89
C GLY A 282 46.16 -21.58 23.35
N ALA A 283 45.39 -20.85 24.15
CA ALA A 283 44.12 -20.22 23.76
C ALA A 283 44.31 -18.94 22.92
N THR A 284 45.04 -19.04 21.81
CA THR A 284 45.53 -17.87 21.03
C THR A 284 44.57 -17.37 19.95
N SER A 285 43.44 -18.04 19.71
CA SER A 285 42.55 -17.68 18.60
C SER A 285 41.86 -16.33 18.85
N LEU A 286 41.85 -15.46 17.84
CA LEU A 286 41.21 -14.14 17.89
C LEU A 286 39.80 -14.13 17.26
N LEU A 287 39.46 -15.16 16.48
CA LEU A 287 38.33 -15.14 15.54
C LEU A 287 36.95 -15.12 16.21
N ILE A 288 35.93 -14.61 15.49
CA ILE A 288 34.53 -14.77 15.90
C ILE A 288 34.19 -16.27 15.92
N GLY A 289 33.51 -16.73 16.97
CA GLY A 289 33.17 -18.14 17.20
C GLY A 289 34.27 -18.96 17.90
N SER A 290 35.41 -18.38 18.29
CA SER A 290 36.49 -19.12 18.99
C SER A 290 36.53 -18.93 20.51
N GLY A 291 35.70 -18.07 21.10
CA GLY A 291 35.71 -17.85 22.55
C GLY A 291 35.38 -19.09 23.37
N GLN A 292 34.47 -19.96 22.91
CA GLN A 292 34.14 -21.21 23.60
C GLN A 292 35.34 -22.17 23.64
N SER A 293 36.03 -22.38 22.52
CA SER A 293 37.19 -23.28 22.45
C SER A 293 38.40 -22.73 23.19
N ASN A 294 38.63 -21.42 23.13
CA ASN A 294 39.61 -20.73 23.97
C ASN A 294 39.28 -20.90 25.47
N THR A 295 38.05 -20.61 25.89
CA THR A 295 37.58 -20.73 27.29
C THR A 295 37.79 -22.16 27.79
N THR A 296 37.36 -23.16 27.02
CA THR A 296 37.55 -24.58 27.32
C THR A 296 39.04 -24.93 27.49
N THR A 297 39.91 -24.37 26.63
CA THR A 297 41.37 -24.57 26.70
C THR A 297 41.96 -23.96 27.98
N ILE A 298 41.55 -22.74 28.35
CA ILE A 298 41.99 -22.05 29.57
C ILE A 298 41.53 -22.84 30.81
N VAL A 299 40.27 -23.31 30.83
CA VAL A 299 39.70 -24.07 31.94
C VAL A 299 40.39 -25.42 32.12
N ASN A 300 40.63 -26.15 31.04
CA ASN A 300 41.37 -27.42 31.09
C ASN A 300 42.84 -27.24 31.52
N ASN A 301 43.46 -26.10 31.21
CA ASN A 301 44.85 -25.80 31.58
C ASN A 301 44.99 -25.47 33.07
N GLN A 302 44.05 -24.72 33.64
CA GLN A 302 44.11 -24.24 35.03
C GLN A 302 43.37 -25.13 36.04
N GLY A 303 42.34 -25.85 35.62
CA GLY A 303 41.51 -26.67 36.50
C GLY A 303 40.62 -25.83 37.44
N ALA A 304 40.48 -26.28 38.69
CA ALA A 304 39.63 -25.63 39.68
C ALA A 304 40.22 -24.28 40.14
N GLY A 305 39.39 -23.22 40.16
CA GLY A 305 39.82 -21.89 40.57
C GLY A 305 38.78 -20.81 40.31
N SER A 306 39.16 -19.55 40.53
CA SER A 306 38.33 -18.37 40.22
C SER A 306 39.14 -17.40 39.35
N TYR A 307 38.89 -17.45 38.04
CA TYR A 307 39.54 -16.67 36.99
C TYR A 307 38.55 -16.44 35.85
N ALA A 308 38.84 -15.46 34.98
CA ALA A 308 37.89 -14.91 34.01
C ALA A 308 37.16 -15.97 33.16
N ALA A 309 37.90 -16.93 32.61
CA ALA A 309 37.32 -18.01 31.81
C ALA A 309 36.39 -18.93 32.64
N LYS A 310 36.80 -19.32 33.86
CA LYS A 310 36.00 -20.20 34.73
C LYS A 310 34.69 -19.53 35.19
N LEU A 311 34.73 -18.22 35.46
CA LEU A 311 33.54 -17.45 35.85
C LEU A 311 32.51 -17.34 34.72
N CYS A 312 32.92 -17.45 33.45
CA CYS A 312 32.00 -17.57 32.32
C CYS A 312 31.52 -19.02 32.15
N ASP A 313 32.43 -20.00 32.23
CA ASP A 313 32.18 -21.44 32.05
C ASP A 313 31.22 -22.02 33.11
N ASP A 314 31.28 -21.54 34.37
CA ASP A 314 30.33 -21.91 35.44
C ASP A 314 29.02 -21.09 35.43
N LEU A 315 28.88 -20.09 34.54
CA LEU A 315 27.73 -19.21 34.55
C LEU A 315 26.48 -19.95 34.09
N VAL A 316 25.41 -19.85 34.88
CA VAL A 316 24.07 -20.29 34.48
C VAL A 316 23.09 -19.12 34.58
N ILE A 317 22.41 -18.81 33.48
CA ILE A 317 21.35 -17.81 33.45
C ILE A 317 20.09 -18.46 32.87
N GLY A 318 19.05 -18.59 33.71
CA GLY A 318 17.85 -19.36 33.36
C GLY A 318 18.19 -20.82 33.11
N SER A 319 17.92 -21.31 31.90
CA SER A 319 18.26 -22.67 31.44
C SER A 319 19.57 -22.76 30.65
N TYR A 320 20.34 -21.68 30.54
CA TYR A 320 21.52 -21.59 29.67
C TYR A 320 22.80 -21.66 30.51
N SER A 321 23.62 -22.68 30.27
CA SER A 321 24.87 -23.00 30.96
C SER A 321 26.05 -23.20 29.99
N ASP A 322 25.96 -22.60 28.81
CA ASP A 322 26.86 -22.66 27.67
C ASP A 322 27.54 -21.30 27.43
N TRP A 323 27.87 -20.64 28.54
CA TRP A 323 28.48 -19.32 28.56
C TRP A 323 30.01 -19.42 28.54
N TYR A 324 30.66 -18.47 27.87
CA TYR A 324 32.11 -18.47 27.68
C TYR A 324 32.69 -17.06 27.66
N LEU A 325 34.02 -16.96 27.83
CA LEU A 325 34.75 -15.70 27.73
C LEU A 325 35.02 -15.39 26.24
N PRO A 326 34.56 -14.25 25.70
CA PRO A 326 34.63 -13.95 24.26
C PRO A 326 36.08 -13.86 23.78
N SER A 327 36.37 -14.34 22.57
CA SER A 327 37.63 -14.05 21.87
C SER A 327 37.79 -12.54 21.61
N LEU A 328 38.98 -12.10 21.19
CA LEU A 328 39.23 -10.67 20.96
C LEU A 328 38.30 -10.04 19.91
N ASN A 329 37.96 -10.76 18.83
CA ASN A 329 37.04 -10.22 17.83
C ASN A 329 35.57 -10.30 18.29
N GLU A 330 35.19 -11.30 19.09
CA GLU A 330 33.86 -11.34 19.74
C GLU A 330 33.71 -10.18 20.73
N LEU A 331 34.75 -9.89 21.52
CA LEU A 331 34.79 -8.76 22.44
C LEU A 331 34.77 -7.41 21.68
N THR A 332 35.36 -7.35 20.48
CA THR A 332 35.23 -6.20 19.58
C THR A 332 33.79 -6.02 19.09
N ALA A 333 33.09 -7.11 18.73
CA ALA A 333 31.68 -7.04 18.37
C ALA A 333 30.82 -6.53 19.54
N LEU A 334 31.06 -7.02 20.76
CA LEU A 334 30.43 -6.52 21.99
C LEU A 334 30.71 -5.02 22.22
N TYR A 335 31.94 -4.54 21.96
CA TYR A 335 32.24 -3.11 22.04
C TYR A 335 31.42 -2.29 21.05
N GLN A 336 31.26 -2.77 19.81
CA GLN A 336 30.50 -2.08 18.76
C GLN A 336 29.01 -1.98 19.13
N SER A 337 28.44 -3.01 19.74
CA SER A 337 27.03 -3.05 20.16
C SER A 337 26.76 -2.54 21.59
N ARG A 338 27.78 -2.17 22.37
CA ARG A 338 27.69 -1.88 23.81
C ARG A 338 26.59 -0.90 24.23
N ASN A 339 26.22 0.05 23.36
CA ASN A 339 25.16 1.02 23.62
C ASN A 339 23.75 0.41 23.55
N SER A 340 23.53 -0.53 22.62
CA SER A 340 22.27 -1.26 22.47
C SER A 340 22.14 -2.40 23.48
N VAL A 341 23.26 -3.03 23.83
CA VAL A 341 23.33 -4.10 24.84
C VAL A 341 23.22 -3.53 26.27
N GLY A 342 23.84 -2.37 26.52
CA GLY A 342 23.84 -1.72 27.83
C GLY A 342 24.70 -2.44 28.87
N GLY A 343 24.66 -1.93 30.11
CA GLY A 343 25.30 -2.55 31.27
C GLY A 343 26.84 -2.53 31.31
N TYR A 344 27.54 -2.01 30.29
CA TYR A 344 29.00 -1.92 30.28
C TYR A 344 29.52 -0.69 31.02
N ALA A 345 30.50 -0.90 31.89
CA ALA A 345 31.31 0.18 32.47
C ALA A 345 32.46 0.62 31.56
N VAL A 346 32.90 1.87 31.75
CA VAL A 346 34.09 2.48 31.12
C VAL A 346 35.36 1.86 31.71
N ALA A 347 35.76 0.69 31.21
CA ALA A 347 36.88 -0.09 31.71
C ALA A 347 37.50 -0.98 30.61
N PHE A 348 38.58 -1.68 30.94
CA PHE A 348 39.12 -2.77 30.12
C PHE A 348 38.42 -4.09 30.47
N TYR A 349 38.19 -4.92 29.45
CA TYR A 349 37.56 -6.23 29.56
C TYR A 349 38.50 -7.31 29.04
N TRP A 350 38.53 -8.45 29.71
CA TRP A 350 39.27 -9.63 29.24
C TRP A 350 38.61 -10.25 28.01
N SER A 351 39.41 -10.58 27.01
CA SER A 351 39.08 -11.61 26.03
C SER A 351 39.64 -12.97 26.47
N SER A 352 39.19 -14.06 25.88
CA SER A 352 39.80 -15.39 26.03
C SER A 352 41.04 -15.59 25.16
N SER A 353 41.48 -14.56 24.44
CA SER A 353 42.62 -14.65 23.52
C SER A 353 43.94 -14.38 24.25
N GLU A 354 44.78 -15.41 24.32
CA GLU A 354 46.16 -15.34 24.82
C GLU A 354 47.05 -14.55 23.86
N ALA A 355 47.86 -13.62 24.39
CA ALA A 355 48.79 -12.81 23.61
C ALA A 355 50.22 -13.40 23.65
N ASP A 356 50.67 -13.82 24.83
CA ASP A 356 51.94 -14.50 25.06
C ASP A 356 51.87 -15.35 26.35
N THR A 357 52.99 -15.86 26.86
CA THR A 357 53.02 -16.66 28.09
C THR A 357 52.59 -15.88 29.35
N ASN A 358 52.81 -14.57 29.39
CA ASN A 358 52.52 -13.69 30.52
C ASN A 358 51.24 -12.88 30.36
N ASN A 359 50.82 -12.60 29.11
CA ASN A 359 49.76 -11.65 28.80
C ASN A 359 48.58 -12.27 28.01
N ALA A 360 47.39 -11.69 28.21
CA ALA A 360 46.21 -11.93 27.38
C ALA A 360 45.65 -10.60 26.86
N TYR A 361 44.83 -10.65 25.80
CA TYR A 361 44.29 -9.44 25.19
C TYR A 361 43.10 -8.87 25.97
N LEU A 362 43.16 -7.56 26.19
CA LEU A 362 42.10 -6.73 26.75
C LEU A 362 41.51 -5.81 25.68
N GLN A 363 40.25 -5.40 25.85
CA GLN A 363 39.65 -4.31 25.08
C GLN A 363 39.06 -3.22 25.99
N SER A 364 39.39 -1.97 25.69
CA SER A 364 38.83 -0.79 26.36
C SER A 364 37.43 -0.47 25.84
N PHE A 365 36.43 -0.52 26.72
CA PHE A 365 35.06 -0.10 26.41
C PHE A 365 34.87 1.43 26.46
N ASN A 366 35.94 2.17 26.76
CA ASN A 366 36.01 3.62 26.61
C ASN A 366 36.42 4.04 25.18
N SER A 367 37.50 3.43 24.68
CA SER A 367 38.32 3.98 23.59
C SER A 367 38.52 3.03 22.40
N ASN A 368 37.90 1.85 22.41
CA ASN A 368 38.14 0.74 21.47
C ASN A 368 39.60 0.22 21.43
N SER A 369 40.49 0.71 22.28
CA SER A 369 41.90 0.32 22.26
C SER A 369 42.08 -1.08 22.83
N GLN A 370 42.77 -1.93 22.08
CA GLN A 370 43.20 -3.25 22.53
C GLN A 370 44.61 -3.18 23.11
N ALA A 371 44.90 -3.97 24.14
CA ALA A 371 46.20 -4.00 24.80
C ALA A 371 46.48 -5.38 25.42
N PRO A 372 47.75 -5.82 25.54
CA PRO A 372 48.10 -6.94 26.39
C PRO A 372 47.97 -6.54 27.87
N GLY A 373 47.39 -7.42 28.69
CA GLY A 373 47.37 -7.31 30.15
C GLY A 373 47.97 -8.57 30.79
N THR A 374 48.74 -8.38 31.86
CA THR A 374 49.35 -9.49 32.61
C THR A 374 48.27 -10.41 33.19
N LYS A 375 48.34 -11.71 32.89
CA LYS A 375 47.25 -12.67 33.15
C LYS A 375 46.85 -12.78 34.62
N THR A 376 47.81 -12.66 35.53
CA THR A 376 47.58 -12.75 36.99
C THR A 376 47.08 -11.44 37.61
N THR A 377 46.93 -10.36 36.84
CA THR A 377 46.42 -9.09 37.36
C THR A 377 44.91 -9.18 37.64
N SER A 378 44.57 -9.13 38.92
CA SER A 378 43.21 -9.15 39.47
C SER A 378 42.66 -7.75 39.78
N THR A 379 43.14 -6.70 39.12
CA THR A 379 42.68 -5.32 39.33
C THR A 379 42.29 -4.64 38.02
N ASN A 380 41.18 -3.88 38.06
CA ASN A 380 40.69 -3.01 36.99
C ASN A 380 40.28 -3.66 35.66
N TYR A 381 40.23 -5.00 35.58
CA TYR A 381 39.80 -5.74 34.39
C TYR A 381 38.48 -6.47 34.64
N ARG A 382 37.54 -6.29 33.69
CA ARG A 382 36.18 -6.80 33.76
C ARG A 382 35.99 -8.07 32.96
N VAL A 383 34.98 -8.83 33.33
CA VAL A 383 34.60 -10.09 32.68
C VAL A 383 33.14 -9.99 32.28
N ARG A 384 32.87 -10.17 30.97
CA ARG A 384 31.52 -10.28 30.40
C ARG A 384 31.45 -11.57 29.61
N ALA A 385 30.62 -12.49 30.04
CA ALA A 385 30.35 -13.73 29.34
C ALA A 385 29.50 -13.49 28.09
N VAL A 386 29.69 -14.36 27.10
CA VAL A 386 28.84 -14.49 25.92
C VAL A 386 28.41 -15.94 25.74
N ARG A 387 27.37 -16.17 24.95
CA ARG A 387 27.04 -17.49 24.38
C ARG A 387 26.64 -17.32 22.92
N SER A 388 26.76 -18.38 22.13
CA SER A 388 26.29 -18.40 20.75
C SER A 388 24.81 -18.85 20.65
N PHE A 389 24.18 -18.51 19.54
CA PHE A 389 22.85 -18.98 19.15
C PHE A 389 22.77 -19.15 17.63
#